data_AF-Q9HQK1-F1
#
_entry.id   AF-Q9HQK1-F1
#
_cell.length_a   1.000
_cell.length_b   1.000
_cell.length_c   1.000
_cell.angle_alpha   90.00
_cell.angle_beta   90.00
_cell.angle_gamma   90.00
#
_symmetry.space_group_name_H-M   'P 1'
#
loop_
_entity.id
_entity.type
_entity.pdbx_description
1 polymer ?
#
loop_
_entity_poly.entity_id
_entity_poly.type
_entity_poly.pdbx_seq_one_letter_code
_entity_poly.pdbx_strand_id
1 'polypeptide(L)' 'MVGIDVASEQYVEATRTLQELDSVQALYSSSGDHMLMAEVRAADGDALGDVISDEVLAIDGVTAAHPSFLQERLK' A
#
# COMPACT_ATOMS: atom_id res chain seq x y z
N MET A 1 3.53 -3.16 6.69
CA MET A 1 2.16 -2.95 6.17
C MET A 1 2.04 -1.51 5.71
N VAL A 2 1.30 -1.22 4.66
CA VAL A 2 1.08 0.15 4.18
C VAL A 2 -0.43 0.37 4.10
N GLY A 3 -0.93 1.38 4.81
CA GLY A 3 -2.31 1.84 4.65
C GLY A 3 -2.42 2.69 3.40
N ILE A 4 -3.42 2.45 2.55
CA ILE A 4 -3.58 3.14 1.28
C ILE A 4 -4.99 3.71 1.21
N ASP A 5 -5.07 4.99 0.89
CA ASP A 5 -6.32 5.68 0.63
C ASP A 5 -6.48 5.93 -0.86
N VAL A 6 -7.68 5.67 -1.35
CA VAL A 6 -8.01 5.69 -2.77
C VAL A 6 -9.24 6.56 -3.00
N ALA A 7 -9.24 7.35 -4.05
CA ALA A 7 -10.39 8.12 -4.49
C ALA A 7 -11.55 7.16 -4.83
N SER A 8 -12.73 7.42 -4.28
CA SER A 8 -13.89 6.52 -4.41
C SER A 8 -14.27 6.19 -5.86
N GLU A 9 -14.10 7.14 -6.77
CA GLU A 9 -14.38 6.99 -8.20
C GLU A 9 -13.40 6.06 -8.94
N GLN A 10 -12.20 5.86 -8.39
CA GLN A 10 -11.13 5.05 -8.98
C GLN A 10 -10.81 3.80 -8.15
N TYR A 11 -11.64 3.50 -7.13
CA TYR A 11 -11.40 2.38 -6.21
C TYR A 11 -11.11 1.06 -6.91
N VAL A 12 -11.90 0.71 -7.93
CA VAL A 12 -11.75 -0.57 -8.65
C VAL A 12 -10.46 -0.61 -9.46
N GLU A 13 -10.15 0.45 -10.20
CA GLU A 13 -8.97 0.50 -11.07
C GLU A 13 -7.68 0.55 -10.25
N ALA A 14 -7.59 1.46 -9.28
CA ALA A 14 -6.43 1.57 -8.40
C ALA A 14 -6.20 0.29 -7.57
N THR A 15 -7.25 -0.34 -7.04
CA THR A 15 -7.13 -1.63 -6.32
C THR A 15 -6.57 -2.72 -7.22
N ARG A 16 -6.96 -2.75 -8.50
CA ARG A 16 -6.46 -3.74 -9.46
C ARG A 16 -5.00 -3.49 -9.78
N THR A 17 -4.61 -2.25 -10.04
CA THR A 17 -3.19 -1.90 -10.28
C THR A 17 -2.33 -2.24 -9.07
N LEU A 18 -2.81 -1.98 -7.84
CA LEU A 18 -2.13 -2.37 -6.61
C LEU A 18 -1.94 -3.89 -6.48
N GLN A 19 -2.91 -4.70 -6.93
CA GLN A 19 -2.79 -6.17 -6.92
C GLN A 19 -1.80 -6.70 -7.97
N GLU A 20 -1.50 -5.91 -9.00
CA GLU A 20 -0.58 -6.28 -10.09
C GLU A 20 0.87 -5.89 -9.78
N LEU A 21 1.13 -5.12 -8.72
CA LEU A 21 2.49 -4.79 -8.28
C LEU A 21 3.19 -6.01 -7.66
N ASP A 22 4.35 -6.37 -8.21
CA ASP A 22 5.19 -7.46 -7.66
C ASP A 22 5.63 -7.20 -6.21
N SER A 23 5.79 -5.93 -5.85
CA SER A 23 6.14 -5.47 -4.50
C SER A 23 5.02 -5.71 -3.48
N VAL A 24 3.77 -5.89 -3.92
CA VAL A 24 2.59 -6.14 -3.08
C VAL A 24 2.34 -7.65 -2.96
N GLN A 25 2.60 -8.21 -1.79
CA GLN A 25 2.38 -9.63 -1.50
C GLN A 25 0.91 -9.95 -1.22
N ALA A 26 0.22 -9.03 -0.57
CA ALA A 26 -1.18 -9.19 -0.22
C ALA A 26 -1.85 -7.83 -0.09
N LEU A 27 -3.12 -7.77 -0.51
CA LEU A 27 -3.95 -6.57 -0.39
C LEU A 27 -5.25 -6.93 0.33
N TYR A 28 -5.61 -6.10 1.29
CA TYR A 28 -6.78 -6.29 2.14
C TYR A 28 -7.65 -5.04 2.11
N SER A 29 -8.97 -5.22 2.05
CA SER A 29 -9.90 -4.13 2.36
C SER A 29 -9.94 -3.91 3.87
N SER A 30 -9.86 -2.66 4.30
CA SER A 30 -9.86 -2.28 5.70
C SER A 30 -11.08 -1.42 6.02
N SER A 31 -11.69 -1.69 7.19
CA SER A 31 -12.70 -0.82 7.80
C SER A 31 -12.11 0.15 8.82
N GLY A 32 -10.78 0.18 8.93
CA GLY A 32 -10.02 1.06 9.82
C GLY A 32 -9.77 2.45 9.24
N ASP A 33 -8.68 3.11 9.68
CA ASP A 33 -8.35 4.50 9.30
C ASP A 33 -8.03 4.67 7.80
N HIS A 34 -7.64 3.59 7.12
CA HIS A 34 -7.38 3.55 5.69
C HIS A 34 -8.29 2.56 4.98
N MET A 35 -8.62 2.86 3.72
CA MET A 35 -9.50 2.00 2.91
C MET A 35 -8.87 0.65 2.56
N LEU A 36 -7.57 0.63 2.27
CA LEU A 36 -6.83 -0.57 1.90
C LEU A 36 -5.60 -0.75 2.81
N MET A 37 -5.21 -2.01 3.01
CA MET A 37 -3.98 -2.39 3.68
C MET A 37 -3.17 -3.30 2.76
N ALA A 38 -1.95 -2.91 2.45
CA ALA A 38 -1.04 -3.69 1.62
C ALA A 38 0.11 -4.27 2.47
N GLU A 39 0.38 -5.57 2.29
CA GLU A 39 1.66 -6.15 2.67
C GLU A 39 2.65 -5.89 1.52
N VAL A 40 3.55 -4.92 1.73
CA VAL A 40 4.58 -4.56 0.76
C VAL A 40 5.92 -5.13 1.22
N ARG A 41 6.67 -5.76 0.31
CA ARG A 41 8.03 -6.24 0.55
C ARG A 41 9.05 -5.45 -0.24
N ALA A 42 10.12 -5.08 0.44
CA ALA A 42 11.31 -4.46 -0.12
C ALA A 42 12.55 -5.01 0.56
N ALA A 43 13.73 -4.74 0.00
CA ALA A 43 15.01 -5.22 0.53
C ALA A 43 15.33 -4.62 1.91
N ASP A 44 14.99 -3.34 2.11
CA ASP A 44 15.19 -2.58 3.34
C ASP A 44 14.18 -1.41 3.42
N GLY A 45 14.33 -0.55 4.43
CA GLY A 45 13.43 0.58 4.66
C GLY A 45 13.53 1.68 3.62
N ASP A 46 14.71 1.89 3.02
CA ASP A 46 14.91 2.89 1.98
C ASP A 46 14.24 2.42 0.68
N ALA A 47 14.47 1.16 0.31
CA ALA A 47 13.81 0.54 -0.84
C ALA A 47 12.28 0.49 -0.67
N LEU A 48 11.77 0.34 0.56
CA LEU A 48 10.33 0.43 0.80
C LEU A 48 9.79 1.84 0.56
N GLY A 49 10.57 2.86 0.95
CA GLY A 49 10.25 4.26 0.66
C GLY A 49 10.14 4.52 -0.84
N ASP A 50 11.09 4.01 -1.62
CA ASP A 50 11.10 4.11 -3.07
C ASP A 50 9.88 3.41 -3.70
N VAL A 51 9.57 2.17 -3.30
CA VAL A 51 8.36 1.45 -3.75
C VAL A 51 7.09 2.25 -3.49
N ILE A 52 6.97 2.86 -2.29
CA ILE A 52 5.79 3.63 -1.94
C ILE A 52 5.70 4.90 -2.78
N SER A 53 6.81 5.62 -2.93
CA SER A 53 6.86 6.89 -3.67
C SER A 53 6.66 6.70 -5.17
N ASP A 54 7.37 5.75 -5.75
CA ASP A 54 7.52 5.64 -7.20
C ASP A 54 6.53 4.66 -7.82
N GLU A 55 6.07 3.67 -7.06
CA GLU A 55 5.08 2.69 -7.54
C GLU A 55 3.69 2.98 -6.97
N VAL A 56 3.53 3.05 -5.64
CA VAL A 56 2.21 3.13 -5.01
C VAL A 56 1.56 4.51 -5.18
N LEU A 57 2.27 5.59 -4.86
CA LEU A 57 1.75 6.96 -4.99
C LEU A 57 1.65 7.44 -6.44
N ALA A 58 2.31 6.74 -7.38
CA ALA A 58 2.19 7.01 -8.80
C ALA A 58 0.92 6.43 -9.45
N ILE A 59 0.20 5.53 -8.75
CA ILE A 59 -1.05 4.95 -9.25
C ILE A 59 -2.15 6.01 -9.24
N ASP A 60 -2.77 6.21 -10.41
CA ASP A 60 -3.94 7.07 -10.53
C ASP A 60 -5.07 6.61 -9.59
N GLY A 61 -5.56 7.56 -8.80
CA GLY A 61 -6.58 7.32 -7.79
C GLY A 61 -6.04 7.03 -6.39
N VAL A 62 -4.75 6.74 -6.21
CA VAL A 62 -4.15 6.70 -4.86
C VAL A 62 -3.95 8.12 -4.35
N THR A 63 -4.57 8.44 -3.21
CA THR A 63 -4.50 9.78 -2.61
C THR A 63 -3.49 9.89 -1.49
N ALA A 64 -3.22 8.78 -0.80
CA ALA A 64 -2.22 8.73 0.27
C ALA A 64 -1.73 7.30 0.50
N ALA A 65 -0.49 7.19 0.98
CA ALA A 65 0.11 5.93 1.42
C ALA A 65 0.82 6.15 2.77
N HIS A 66 0.45 5.34 3.76
CA HIS A 66 0.88 5.46 5.15
C HIS A 66 1.64 4.20 5.57
N PRO A 67 2.99 4.21 5.48
CA PRO A 67 3.78 3.06 5.90
C PRO A 67 3.68 2.83 7.41
N SER A 68 3.36 1.60 7.77
CA SER A 68 3.37 1.09 9.14
C SER A 68 4.43 0.00 9.27
N PHE A 69 5.55 0.39 9.89
CA PHE A 69 6.65 -0.52 10.19
C PHE A 69 6.32 -1.36 11.42
N LEU A 70 6.27 -2.68 11.23
CA LEU A 70 6.17 -3.62 12.33
C LEU A 70 7.57 -3.76 12.94
N GLN A 71 7.79 -3.11 14.10
CA GLN A 71 9.09 -3.12 14.78
C GLN A 71 9.30 -4.37 15.62
N GLU A 72 8.26 -4.83 16.32
CA GLU A 72 8.34 -5.97 17.22
C GLU A 72 7.09 -6.84 17.08
N ARG A 73 7.30 -8.16 17.08
CA ARG A 73 6.22 -9.14 17.22
C ARG A 73 6.11 -9.54 18.70
N LEU A 74 5.04 -9.10 19.35
CA LEU A 74 4.81 -9.34 20.78
C LEU A 74 4.43 -10.80 21.11
N LYS A 75 4.17 -11.65 20.11
CA LYS A 75 3.92 -13.10 20.26
C LYS A 75 4.18 -13.85 18.95
#